data_AF-A0A3R7I8C2-F1
#
_entry.id   AF-A0A3R7I8C2-F1
#
_cell.length_a   1.000
_cell.length_b   1.000
_cell.length_c   1.000
_cell.angle_alpha   90.00
_cell.angle_beta   90.00
_cell.angle_gamma   90.00
#
_symmetry.space_group_name_H-M   'P 1'
#
loop_
_entity.id
_entity.type
_entity.pdbx_description
1 polymer ?
#
loop_
_entity_poly.entity_id
_entity_poly.type
_entity_poly.pdbx_seq_one_letter_code
_entity_poly.pdbx_strand_id
1 'polypeptide(L)'
;MVRSDDKIMVSLRNDNRGVSVVVGALMLIIIVVTAASALALFVSEMQKDEMERRSHKAAVGNEELVVSYIDLEKSSTYWGSANITILNLNVEDSYVTAISVNDRYATNYTSDGKTFNLANRLQIPAAESKEVHLNFTSDFTTSLNISGEEPITVRVITSLGNNFERTFKPPTPIIHAGIEMEDLGVADRAVLVLDGSDSFDDGKIISWNWSLWGASNTVPPGNWSDTNNITRFEYSGKMVRVIFNSSGPFKVRLTVKDDTKMEGTSKNITIPANPNFNPVTNLNASYSSPTITAHVKDIEGKPVEGIVVNFLVLYDKYGNLTLNPWSNTTDETGKVTTTVIEGNGTIRVFSGKLPYVDIAI
;
A
#
# COMPACT_ATOMS: atom_id res chain seq x y z
N MET A 1 -8.58 118.96 60.29
CA MET A 1 -7.72 118.01 61.01
C MET A 1 -8.34 116.63 60.83
N VAL A 2 -7.89 115.89 59.81
CA VAL A 2 -8.51 114.63 59.34
C VAL A 2 -7.90 113.47 60.13
N ARG A 3 -8.75 112.61 60.71
CA ARG A 3 -8.38 111.53 61.63
C ARG A 3 -8.01 110.27 60.85
N SER A 4 -6.92 109.62 61.26
CA SER A 4 -6.13 108.60 60.56
C SER A 4 -6.55 107.16 60.90
N ASP A 5 -7.83 106.88 61.13
CA ASP A 5 -8.26 105.58 61.70
C ASP A 5 -9.04 104.66 60.73
N ASP A 6 -9.30 105.10 59.49
CA ASP A 6 -10.09 104.31 58.52
C ASP A 6 -9.28 103.44 57.55
N LYS A 7 -7.94 103.39 57.68
CA LYS A 7 -7.09 102.68 56.71
C LYS A 7 -6.63 101.27 57.10
N ILE A 8 -6.95 100.78 58.30
CA ILE A 8 -6.35 99.52 58.79
C ILE A 8 -7.35 98.36 58.91
N MET A 9 -8.67 98.60 58.97
CA MET A 9 -9.66 97.53 59.16
C MET A 9 -10.43 97.06 57.91
N VAL A 10 -9.96 97.37 56.69
CA VAL A 10 -10.50 96.76 55.45
C VAL A 10 -9.64 95.61 54.90
N SER A 11 -8.44 95.37 55.46
CA SER A 11 -7.47 94.42 54.89
C SER A 11 -7.35 93.07 55.62
N LEU A 12 -8.33 92.68 56.45
CA LEU A 12 -8.31 91.36 57.13
C LEU A 12 -9.53 90.46 56.82
N ARG A 13 -10.45 90.90 55.95
CA ARG A 13 -11.63 90.09 55.58
C ARG A 13 -11.46 89.29 54.27
N ASN A 14 -10.30 89.34 53.63
CA ASN A 14 -10.04 88.69 52.34
C ASN A 14 -8.62 88.10 52.22
N ASP A 15 -8.03 87.57 53.30
CA ASP A 15 -6.76 86.83 53.17
C ASP A 15 -7.01 85.37 52.73
N ASN A 16 -7.39 85.22 51.46
CA ASN A 16 -7.59 83.92 50.80
C ASN A 16 -6.27 83.20 50.45
N ARG A 17 -5.10 83.73 50.86
CA ARG A 17 -3.79 83.14 50.52
C ARG A 17 -3.58 81.79 51.20
N GLY A 18 -4.04 81.60 52.44
CA GLY A 18 -4.01 80.30 53.14
C GLY A 18 -4.98 79.27 52.55
N VAL A 19 -6.18 79.71 52.15
CA VAL A 19 -7.20 78.84 51.53
C VAL A 19 -6.76 78.38 50.14
N SER A 20 -6.11 79.24 49.35
CA SER A 20 -5.57 78.89 48.02
C SER A 20 -4.50 77.80 48.08
N VAL A 21 -3.59 77.85 49.06
CA VAL A 21 -2.54 76.83 49.24
C VAL A 21 -3.15 75.48 49.64
N VAL A 22 -4.13 75.47 50.54
CA VAL A 22 -4.81 74.23 50.97
C VAL A 22 -5.61 73.61 49.84
N VAL A 23 -6.35 74.42 49.07
CA VAL A 23 -7.13 73.94 47.91
C VAL A 23 -6.21 73.45 46.78
N GLY A 24 -5.09 74.14 46.52
CA GLY A 24 -4.09 73.71 45.54
C GLY A 24 -3.41 72.39 45.92
N ALA A 25 -3.06 72.22 47.20
CA ALA A 25 -2.50 70.96 47.71
C ALA A 25 -3.52 69.81 47.62
N LEU A 26 -4.79 70.04 47.98
CA LEU A 26 -5.87 69.06 47.84
C LEU A 26 -6.11 68.65 46.39
N MET A 27 -6.13 69.60 45.45
CA MET A 27 -6.23 69.31 44.01
C MET A 27 -5.06 68.46 43.52
N LEU A 28 -3.83 68.79 43.93
CA LEU A 28 -2.63 68.04 43.53
C LEU A 28 -2.67 66.60 44.05
N ILE A 29 -3.09 66.40 45.30
CA ILE A 29 -3.26 65.05 45.88
C ILE A 29 -4.29 64.26 45.08
N ILE A 30 -5.44 64.86 44.73
CA ILE A 30 -6.48 64.18 43.95
C ILE A 30 -5.97 63.80 42.55
N ILE A 31 -5.25 64.70 41.88
CA ILE A 31 -4.68 64.43 40.55
C ILE A 31 -3.66 63.29 40.63
N VAL A 32 -2.79 63.30 41.64
CA VAL A 32 -1.76 62.27 41.82
C VAL A 32 -2.42 60.92 42.13
N VAL A 33 -3.42 60.88 43.00
CA VAL A 33 -4.13 59.64 43.35
C VAL A 33 -4.91 59.09 42.15
N THR A 34 -5.58 59.95 41.38
CA THR A 34 -6.30 59.51 40.17
C THR A 34 -5.35 59.03 39.08
N ALA A 35 -4.24 59.72 38.84
CA ALA A 35 -3.20 59.30 37.90
C ALA A 35 -2.53 57.98 38.31
N ALA A 36 -2.19 57.82 39.60
CA ALA A 36 -1.60 56.59 40.13
C ALA A 36 -2.57 55.40 40.02
N SER A 37 -3.87 55.62 40.29
CA SER A 37 -4.90 54.59 40.16
C SER A 37 -5.10 54.17 38.71
N ALA A 38 -5.12 55.13 37.78
CA ALA A 38 -5.23 54.83 36.34
C ALA A 38 -4.02 54.05 35.82
N LEU A 39 -2.80 54.40 36.25
CA LEU A 39 -1.58 53.66 35.91
C LEU A 39 -1.60 52.24 36.49
N ALA A 40 -2.06 52.06 37.73
CA ALA A 40 -2.15 50.75 38.37
C ALA A 40 -3.12 49.83 37.61
N LEU A 41 -4.29 50.33 37.21
CA LEU A 41 -5.25 49.60 36.38
C LEU A 41 -4.65 49.23 35.03
N PHE A 42 -3.94 50.18 34.39
CA PHE A 42 -3.26 49.94 33.12
C PHE A 42 -2.19 48.84 33.23
N VAL A 43 -1.34 48.90 34.26
CA VAL A 43 -0.31 47.88 34.51
C VAL A 43 -0.94 46.51 34.81
N SER A 44 -2.03 46.47 35.57
CA SER A 44 -2.75 45.23 35.86
C SER A 44 -3.31 44.59 34.59
N GLU A 45 -3.91 45.38 33.70
CA GLU A 45 -4.45 44.86 32.44
C GLU A 45 -3.33 44.39 31.51
N MET A 46 -2.23 45.16 31.40
CA MET A 46 -1.05 44.73 30.64
C MET A 46 -0.43 43.43 31.17
N GLN A 47 -0.37 43.25 32.49
CA GLN A 47 0.14 42.03 33.10
C GLN A 47 -0.78 40.85 32.81
N LYS A 48 -2.09 41.06 32.88
CA LYS A 48 -3.10 40.04 32.54
C LYS A 48 -2.98 39.63 31.08
N ASP A 49 -2.94 40.57 30.15
CA ASP A 49 -2.77 40.30 28.71
C ASP A 49 -1.48 39.52 28.42
N GLU A 50 -0.37 39.89 29.04
CA GLU A 50 0.90 39.19 28.85
C GLU A 50 0.88 37.78 29.47
N MET A 51 0.20 37.59 30.60
CA MET A 51 -0.02 36.26 31.18
C MET A 51 -0.91 35.39 30.29
N GLU A 52 -2.02 35.91 29.78
CA GLU A 52 -2.92 35.20 28.86
C GLU A 52 -2.18 34.81 27.57
N ARG A 53 -1.40 35.74 27.01
CA ARG A 53 -0.58 35.47 25.82
C ARG A 53 0.46 34.39 26.07
N ARG A 54 1.15 34.42 27.21
CA ARG A 54 2.13 33.38 27.59
C ARG A 54 1.46 32.03 27.80
N SER A 55 0.33 32.00 28.48
CA SER A 55 -0.46 30.79 28.71
C SER A 55 -0.91 30.20 27.38
N HIS A 56 -1.44 31.01 26.47
CA HIS A 56 -1.87 30.56 25.15
C HIS A 56 -0.70 30.02 24.33
N LYS A 57 0.45 30.71 24.32
CA LYS A 57 1.65 30.22 23.63
C LYS A 57 2.17 28.91 24.20
N ALA A 58 2.12 28.75 25.52
CA ALA A 58 2.49 27.49 26.16
C ALA A 58 1.52 26.37 25.78
N ALA A 59 0.21 26.63 25.80
CA ALA A 59 -0.81 25.66 25.38
C ALA A 59 -0.63 25.23 23.92
N VAL A 60 -0.43 26.20 23.01
CA VAL A 60 -0.16 25.93 21.58
C VAL A 60 1.11 25.08 21.43
N GLY A 61 2.18 25.41 22.16
CA GLY A 61 3.47 24.72 22.07
C GLY A 61 3.51 23.34 22.72
N ASN A 62 2.62 23.06 23.68
CA ASN A 62 2.54 21.78 24.39
C ASN A 62 1.49 20.83 23.81
N GLU A 63 0.59 21.32 22.96
CA GLU A 63 -0.42 20.47 22.33
C GLU A 63 0.22 19.51 21.32
N GLU A 64 -0.01 18.22 21.51
CA GLU A 64 0.49 17.16 20.65
C GLU A 64 -0.59 16.12 20.40
N LEU A 65 -1.19 16.15 19.22
CA LEU A 65 -2.09 15.10 18.74
C LEU A 65 -1.42 14.28 17.65
N VAL A 66 -1.75 13.00 17.60
CA VAL A 66 -1.25 12.07 16.59
C VAL A 66 -2.41 11.35 15.93
N VAL A 67 -2.49 11.44 14.60
CA VAL A 67 -3.34 10.54 13.81
C VAL A 67 -2.63 9.18 13.78
N SER A 68 -3.12 8.24 14.57
CA SER A 68 -2.38 7.00 14.90
C SER A 68 -2.73 5.83 13.99
N TYR A 69 -3.97 5.76 13.50
CA TYR A 69 -4.47 4.65 12.71
C TYR A 69 -5.65 5.06 11.84
N ILE A 70 -5.88 4.32 10.77
CA ILE A 70 -7.04 4.44 9.89
C ILE A 70 -7.57 3.04 9.55
N ASP A 71 -8.87 2.84 9.70
CA ASP A 71 -9.57 1.66 9.21
C ASP A 71 -10.52 2.05 8.09
N LEU A 72 -10.29 1.50 6.90
CA LEU A 72 -11.01 1.87 5.69
C LEU A 72 -12.14 0.87 5.35
N GLU A 73 -13.21 1.37 4.76
CA GLU A 73 -14.31 0.55 4.25
C GLU A 73 -14.59 0.88 2.78
N LYS A 74 -14.62 -0.16 1.93
CA LYS A 74 -14.94 0.01 0.50
C LYS A 74 -16.46 0.14 0.34
N SER A 75 -16.94 1.11 -0.45
CA SER A 75 -18.34 1.12 -0.92
C SER A 75 -18.51 0.45 -2.28
N SER A 76 -17.47 0.50 -3.13
CA SER A 76 -17.40 -0.11 -4.45
C SER A 76 -15.93 -0.08 -4.92
N THR A 77 -15.63 0.61 -6.03
CA THR A 77 -14.28 0.85 -6.54
C THR A 77 -13.46 1.80 -5.67
N TYR A 78 -14.12 2.68 -4.91
CA TYR A 78 -13.50 3.70 -4.05
C TYR A 78 -13.77 3.41 -2.56
N TRP A 79 -12.97 4.03 -1.71
CA TRP A 79 -13.24 4.09 -0.27
C TRP A 79 -14.56 4.83 -0.01
N GLY A 80 -15.41 4.27 0.84
CA GLY A 80 -16.70 4.84 1.23
C GLY A 80 -16.66 5.55 2.57
N SER A 81 -15.89 5.02 3.51
CA SER A 81 -15.75 5.54 4.87
C SER A 81 -14.39 5.20 5.47
N ALA A 82 -14.03 5.94 6.51
CA ALA A 82 -12.84 5.70 7.31
C ALA A 82 -13.15 5.92 8.80
N ASN A 83 -12.65 5.03 9.64
CA ASN A 83 -12.53 5.24 11.08
C ASN A 83 -11.09 5.65 11.39
N ILE A 84 -10.90 6.84 11.96
CA ILE A 84 -9.59 7.43 12.20
C ILE A 84 -9.36 7.51 13.71
N THR A 85 -8.25 6.96 14.19
CA THR A 85 -7.89 7.03 15.60
C THR A 85 -6.95 8.21 15.85
N ILE A 86 -7.43 9.20 16.61
CA ILE A 86 -6.67 10.37 17.02
C ILE A 86 -6.25 10.17 18.48
N LEU A 87 -4.95 10.20 18.75
CA LEU A 87 -4.36 10.07 20.08
C LEU A 87 -3.93 11.46 20.58
N ASN A 88 -4.27 11.77 21.82
CA ASN A 88 -3.76 12.95 22.50
C ASN A 88 -2.57 12.56 23.38
N LEU A 89 -1.39 13.09 23.06
CA LEU A 89 -0.16 12.91 23.84
C LEU A 89 0.07 14.03 24.86
N ASN A 90 -0.80 15.05 24.86
CA ASN A 90 -0.77 16.13 25.83
C ASN A 90 -1.33 15.69 27.19
N VAL A 91 -0.97 16.46 28.22
CA VAL A 91 -1.49 16.36 29.59
C VAL A 91 -2.81 17.10 29.79
N GLU A 92 -3.22 17.92 28.82
CA GLU A 92 -4.49 18.64 28.78
C GLU A 92 -5.37 18.15 27.62
N ASP A 93 -6.68 18.34 27.76
CA ASP A 93 -7.65 18.02 26.73
C ASP A 93 -7.49 18.92 25.51
N SER A 94 -7.67 18.33 24.32
CA SER A 94 -7.66 19.06 23.05
C SER A 94 -9.03 19.08 22.40
N TYR A 95 -9.33 20.16 21.68
CA TYR A 95 -10.60 20.30 20.96
C TYR A 95 -10.36 20.38 19.46
N VAL A 96 -10.87 19.40 18.72
CA VAL A 96 -10.81 19.35 17.26
C VAL A 96 -11.88 20.26 16.67
N THR A 97 -11.49 21.14 15.76
CA THR A 97 -12.37 22.09 15.06
C THR A 97 -12.65 21.67 13.63
N ALA A 98 -11.69 21.02 12.97
CA ALA A 98 -11.85 20.52 11.61
C ALA A 98 -10.98 19.28 11.37
N ILE A 99 -11.44 18.41 10.47
CA ILE A 99 -10.67 17.30 9.94
C ILE A 99 -10.73 17.41 8.42
N SER A 100 -9.60 17.24 7.75
CA SER A 100 -9.55 17.12 6.30
C SER A 100 -8.95 15.79 5.87
N VAL A 101 -9.40 15.32 4.72
CA VAL A 101 -8.89 14.15 4.02
C VAL A 101 -8.48 14.61 2.62
N ASN A 102 -7.21 14.42 2.24
CA ASN A 102 -6.64 14.88 0.97
C ASN A 102 -7.00 16.35 0.65
N ASP A 103 -6.76 17.24 1.63
CA ASP A 103 -7.02 18.68 1.59
C ASP A 103 -8.51 19.10 1.45
N ARG A 104 -9.45 18.15 1.58
CA ARG A 104 -10.89 18.43 1.60
C ARG A 104 -11.40 18.35 3.03
N TYR A 105 -12.05 19.41 3.50
CA TYR A 105 -12.57 19.48 4.86
C TYR A 105 -13.91 18.76 4.98
N ALA A 106 -14.04 17.93 6.01
CA ALA A 106 -15.31 17.36 6.39
C ALA A 106 -16.23 18.47 6.94
N THR A 107 -17.47 18.48 6.49
CA THR A 107 -18.52 19.37 7.00
C THR A 107 -18.99 18.93 8.38
N ASN A 108 -19.10 17.62 8.58
CA ASN A 108 -19.42 16.97 9.83
C ASN A 108 -18.60 15.70 9.96
N TYR A 109 -18.43 15.20 11.17
CA TYR A 109 -17.80 13.91 11.44
C TYR A 109 -18.43 13.32 12.69
N THR A 110 -18.33 12.00 12.87
CA THR A 110 -18.99 11.32 13.99
C THR A 110 -18.00 10.65 14.92
N SER A 111 -18.27 10.70 16.22
CA SER A 111 -17.49 9.99 17.24
C SER A 111 -18.45 9.62 18.39
N ASP A 112 -18.36 8.39 18.91
CA ASP A 112 -19.27 7.88 19.94
C ASP A 112 -20.77 8.07 19.63
N GLY A 113 -21.15 7.97 18.35
CA GLY A 113 -22.52 8.16 17.87
C GLY A 113 -23.03 9.61 17.88
N LYS A 114 -22.17 10.60 18.14
CA LYS A 114 -22.48 12.03 18.10
C LYS A 114 -21.81 12.71 16.92
N THR A 115 -22.47 13.71 16.36
CA THR A 115 -21.95 14.51 15.24
C THR A 115 -21.22 15.75 15.75
N PHE A 116 -20.04 16.00 15.20
CA PHE A 116 -19.16 17.11 15.52
C PHE A 116 -18.84 17.91 14.26
N ASN A 117 -18.59 19.20 14.46
CA ASN A 117 -18.24 20.18 13.43
C ASN A 117 -17.63 21.43 14.11
N LEU A 118 -17.49 22.53 13.37
CA LEU A 118 -16.92 23.76 13.92
C LEU A 118 -17.72 24.33 15.12
N ALA A 119 -19.05 24.14 15.12
CA ALA A 119 -19.93 24.62 16.19
C ALA A 119 -19.97 23.65 17.39
N ASN A 120 -19.93 22.34 17.14
CA ASN A 120 -19.85 21.31 18.16
C ASN A 120 -18.51 20.56 18.07
N ARG A 121 -17.51 21.03 18.81
CA ARG A 121 -16.12 20.55 18.72
C ARG A 121 -15.94 19.22 19.44
N LEU A 122 -15.14 18.32 18.87
CA LEU A 122 -14.80 17.05 19.50
C LEU A 122 -13.68 17.26 20.53
N GLN A 123 -13.90 16.81 21.76
CA GLN A 123 -12.88 16.76 22.81
C GLN A 123 -12.12 15.42 22.72
N ILE A 124 -10.80 15.50 22.64
CA ILE A 124 -9.88 14.36 22.78
C ILE A 124 -9.25 14.48 24.18
N PRO A 125 -9.64 13.63 25.15
CA PRO A 125 -9.15 13.74 26.50
C PRO A 125 -7.62 13.56 26.58
N ALA A 126 -6.99 14.17 27.59
CA ALA A 126 -5.57 14.04 27.85
C ALA A 126 -5.12 12.57 27.94
N ALA A 127 -4.01 12.21 27.31
CA ALA A 127 -3.44 10.87 27.27
C ALA A 127 -4.39 9.75 26.77
N GLU A 128 -5.52 10.10 26.13
CA GLU A 128 -6.48 9.17 25.57
C GLU A 128 -6.58 9.29 24.04
N SER A 129 -7.20 8.30 23.42
CA SER A 129 -7.53 8.32 22.00
C SER A 129 -9.03 8.35 21.76
N LYS A 130 -9.44 8.97 20.66
CA LYS A 130 -10.80 8.89 20.14
C LYS A 130 -10.81 8.41 18.70
N GLU A 131 -11.81 7.62 18.38
CA GLU A 131 -12.10 7.21 17.01
C GLU A 131 -13.10 8.19 16.39
N VAL A 132 -12.81 8.59 15.16
CA VAL A 132 -13.66 9.46 14.36
C VAL A 132 -14.05 8.73 13.08
N HIS A 133 -15.35 8.55 12.88
CA HIS A 133 -15.91 8.04 11.65
C HIS A 133 -16.20 9.18 10.67
N LEU A 134 -15.67 9.03 9.47
CA LEU A 134 -15.90 9.90 8.31
C LEU A 134 -16.51 9.09 7.17
N ASN A 135 -17.61 9.60 6.62
CA ASN A 135 -18.21 9.09 5.41
C ASN A 135 -17.78 9.96 4.20
N PHE A 136 -17.02 9.37 3.29
CA PHE A 136 -16.45 10.05 2.14
C PHE A 136 -17.51 10.50 1.11
N THR A 137 -18.73 9.99 1.21
CA THR A 137 -19.83 10.33 0.30
C THR A 137 -20.75 11.43 0.85
N SER A 138 -20.99 11.47 2.16
CA SER A 138 -21.96 12.39 2.78
C SER A 138 -21.35 13.50 3.61
N ASP A 139 -20.16 13.28 4.19
CA ASP A 139 -19.60 14.21 5.17
C ASP A 139 -18.83 15.36 4.52
N PHE A 140 -18.65 15.32 3.20
CA PHE A 140 -17.96 16.34 2.41
C PHE A 140 -18.95 17.04 1.49
N THR A 141 -18.64 18.29 1.11
CA THR A 141 -19.47 19.07 0.16
C THR A 141 -19.58 18.40 -1.22
N THR A 142 -18.58 17.60 -1.56
CA THR A 142 -18.51 16.74 -2.75
C THR A 142 -17.92 15.41 -2.34
N SER A 143 -18.45 14.31 -2.85
CA SER A 143 -17.95 12.97 -2.53
C SER A 143 -16.46 12.84 -2.87
N LEU A 144 -15.71 12.19 -1.98
CA LEU A 144 -14.31 11.87 -2.19
C LEU A 144 -14.19 10.50 -2.87
N ASN A 145 -13.66 10.50 -4.10
CA ASN A 145 -13.41 9.27 -4.85
C ASN A 145 -11.93 8.93 -4.75
N ILE A 146 -11.54 8.28 -3.65
CA ILE A 146 -10.16 7.86 -3.40
C ILE A 146 -10.06 6.36 -3.68
N SER A 147 -9.12 5.98 -4.55
CA SER A 147 -8.91 4.56 -4.89
C SER A 147 -8.09 3.83 -3.82
N GLY A 148 -8.12 2.49 -3.86
CA GLY A 148 -7.33 1.64 -2.95
C GLY A 148 -5.81 1.77 -3.09
N GLU A 149 -5.34 2.30 -4.22
CA GLU A 149 -3.92 2.45 -4.57
C GLU A 149 -3.42 3.89 -4.38
N GLU A 150 -4.26 4.79 -3.86
CA GLU A 150 -3.92 6.20 -3.63
C GLU A 150 -3.64 6.46 -2.14
N PRO A 151 -2.65 7.31 -1.81
CA PRO A 151 -2.40 7.70 -0.43
C PRO A 151 -3.55 8.53 0.16
N ILE A 152 -3.72 8.42 1.47
CA ILE A 152 -4.72 9.18 2.24
C ILE A 152 -4.00 10.04 3.27
N THR A 153 -4.06 11.34 3.10
CA THR A 153 -3.57 12.32 4.07
C THR A 153 -4.72 12.80 4.93
N VAL A 154 -4.63 12.57 6.23
CA VAL A 154 -5.57 13.08 7.24
C VAL A 154 -4.90 14.22 7.98
N ARG A 155 -5.56 15.39 8.04
CA ARG A 155 -5.13 16.53 8.85
C ARG A 155 -6.20 16.88 9.86
N VAL A 156 -5.80 17.00 11.11
CA VAL A 156 -6.64 17.39 12.26
C VAL A 156 -6.24 18.81 12.68
N ILE A 157 -7.22 19.69 12.78
CA ILE A 157 -7.05 21.09 13.21
C ILE A 157 -7.71 21.28 14.57
N THR A 158 -7.00 21.89 15.51
CA THR A 158 -7.48 22.12 16.88
C THR A 158 -8.01 23.54 17.09
N SER A 159 -8.64 23.80 18.23
CA SER A 159 -9.08 25.15 18.62
C SER A 159 -7.93 26.11 18.89
N LEU A 160 -6.73 25.59 19.13
CA LEU A 160 -5.50 26.38 19.30
C LEU A 160 -4.86 26.74 17.94
N GLY A 161 -5.42 26.24 16.83
CA GLY A 161 -4.93 26.49 15.48
C GLY A 161 -3.74 25.61 15.06
N ASN A 162 -3.42 24.58 15.85
CA ASN A 162 -2.42 23.59 15.48
C ASN A 162 -2.96 22.62 14.43
N ASN A 163 -2.05 22.13 13.59
CA ASN A 163 -2.35 21.18 12.54
C ASN A 163 -1.52 19.92 12.76
N PHE A 164 -2.19 18.77 12.88
CA PHE A 164 -1.56 17.47 13.02
C PHE A 164 -1.92 16.61 11.82
N GLU A 165 -0.92 16.16 11.08
CA GLU A 165 -1.12 15.49 9.79
C GLU A 165 -0.40 14.14 9.76
N ARG A 166 -1.06 13.15 9.15
CA ARG A 166 -0.44 11.90 8.76
C ARG A 166 -0.91 11.48 7.37
N THR A 167 0.02 10.98 6.57
CA THR A 167 -0.27 10.32 5.31
C THR A 167 -0.12 8.81 5.49
N PHE A 168 -1.17 8.07 5.13
CA PHE A 168 -1.19 6.63 5.00
C PHE A 168 -0.95 6.28 3.54
N LYS A 169 0.05 5.44 3.27
CA LYS A 169 0.42 5.05 1.91
C LYS A 169 0.02 3.60 1.67
N PRO A 170 -0.36 3.26 0.44
CA PRO A 170 -0.54 1.85 0.10
C PRO A 170 0.81 1.12 0.18
N PRO A 171 0.79 -0.19 0.50
CA PRO A 171 1.99 -1.01 0.56
C PRO A 171 2.69 -1.06 -0.81
N THR A 172 4.02 -1.19 -0.82
CA THR A 172 4.81 -1.33 -2.05
C THR A 172 5.16 -2.79 -2.31
N PRO A 173 4.54 -3.44 -3.31
CA PRO A 173 4.86 -4.83 -3.65
C PRO A 173 6.21 -4.95 -4.37
N ILE A 174 7.01 -5.91 -3.92
CA ILE A 174 8.27 -6.31 -4.58
C ILE A 174 8.18 -7.79 -4.91
N ILE A 175 8.51 -8.14 -6.17
CA ILE A 175 8.53 -9.53 -6.63
C ILE A 175 9.97 -9.99 -6.81
N HIS A 176 10.32 -11.09 -6.16
CA HIS A 176 11.46 -11.92 -6.50
C HIS A 176 10.97 -13.23 -7.12
N ALA A 177 11.54 -13.57 -8.27
CA ALA A 177 11.25 -14.82 -8.97
C ALA A 177 12.54 -15.65 -9.05
N GLY A 178 12.50 -16.85 -8.49
CA GLY A 178 13.55 -17.86 -8.56
C GLY A 178 13.07 -19.12 -9.28
N ILE A 179 14.00 -19.92 -9.77
CA ILE A 179 13.71 -21.23 -10.33
C ILE A 179 14.47 -22.26 -9.50
N GLU A 180 13.74 -23.19 -8.91
CA GLU A 180 14.30 -24.40 -8.31
C GLU A 180 14.20 -25.55 -9.32
N MET A 181 15.14 -26.49 -9.26
CA MET A 181 15.09 -27.71 -10.05
C MET A 181 14.74 -28.88 -9.14
N GLU A 182 13.71 -29.63 -9.51
CA GLU A 182 13.26 -30.85 -8.86
C GLU A 182 13.60 -32.04 -9.74
N ASP A 183 14.34 -33.01 -9.21
CA ASP A 183 14.71 -34.23 -9.93
C ASP A 183 13.54 -35.23 -9.90
N LEU A 184 13.00 -35.57 -11.08
CA LEU A 184 11.95 -36.57 -11.25
C LEU A 184 12.53 -37.98 -11.52
N GLY A 185 13.84 -38.17 -11.43
CA GLY A 185 14.57 -39.39 -11.73
C GLY A 185 14.81 -39.64 -13.23
N VAL A 186 13.88 -39.20 -14.09
CA VAL A 186 13.97 -39.32 -15.57
C VAL A 186 14.16 -37.98 -16.28
N ALA A 187 13.86 -36.88 -15.59
CA ALA A 187 13.98 -35.52 -16.09
C ALA A 187 14.06 -34.53 -14.91
N ASP A 188 14.59 -33.34 -15.17
CA ASP A 188 14.63 -32.24 -14.20
C ASP A 188 13.43 -31.30 -14.44
N ARG A 189 12.62 -31.04 -13.41
CA ARG A 189 11.49 -30.11 -13.44
C ARG A 189 11.85 -28.77 -12.82
N ALA A 190 11.66 -27.70 -13.57
CA ALA A 190 11.72 -26.34 -13.04
C ALA A 190 10.46 -26.02 -12.23
N VAL A 191 10.64 -25.56 -11.00
CA VAL A 191 9.60 -25.06 -10.11
C VAL A 191 9.82 -23.56 -9.93
N LEU A 192 8.81 -22.75 -10.22
CA LEU A 192 8.90 -21.30 -10.04
C LEU A 192 8.66 -20.98 -8.56
N VAL A 193 9.62 -20.31 -7.93
CA VAL A 193 9.47 -19.80 -6.57
C VAL A 193 9.24 -18.30 -6.67
N LEU A 194 8.10 -17.86 -6.16
CA LEU A 194 7.75 -16.45 -6.08
C LEU A 194 7.84 -16.02 -4.62
N ASP A 195 8.55 -14.93 -4.40
CA ASP A 195 8.80 -14.39 -3.09
C ASP A 195 8.48 -12.89 -3.07
N GLY A 196 7.55 -12.53 -2.18
CA GLY A 196 7.09 -11.18 -1.95
C GLY A 196 7.62 -10.60 -0.65
N SER A 197 8.62 -11.23 -0.03
CA SER A 197 9.07 -10.92 1.32
C SER A 197 9.57 -9.51 1.51
N ASP A 198 10.14 -8.96 0.46
CA ASP A 198 10.79 -7.65 0.44
C ASP A 198 9.78 -6.53 0.18
N SER A 199 8.50 -6.88 -0.03
CA SER A 199 7.42 -5.89 -0.02
C SER A 199 7.39 -5.15 1.31
N PHE A 200 7.19 -3.84 1.27
CA PHE A 200 7.28 -2.98 2.46
C PHE A 200 6.13 -1.99 2.50
N ASP A 201 5.88 -1.47 3.69
CA ASP A 201 4.77 -0.55 3.97
C ASP A 201 5.10 0.37 5.16
N ASP A 202 4.32 1.43 5.36
CA ASP A 202 4.39 2.26 6.57
C ASP A 202 3.68 1.62 7.78
N GLY A 203 2.82 0.62 7.53
CA GLY A 203 2.20 -0.27 8.50
C GLY A 203 2.64 -1.72 8.34
N LYS A 204 1.72 -2.64 8.63
CA LYS A 204 1.96 -4.09 8.58
C LYS A 204 1.28 -4.69 7.36
N ILE A 205 2.04 -5.32 6.48
CA ILE A 205 1.48 -6.15 5.41
C ILE A 205 0.85 -7.42 6.01
N ILE A 206 -0.41 -7.68 5.67
CA ILE A 206 -1.19 -8.81 6.19
C ILE A 206 -1.51 -9.86 5.11
N SER A 207 -1.43 -9.52 3.82
CA SER A 207 -1.80 -10.43 2.73
C SER A 207 -0.96 -10.22 1.47
N TRP A 208 -0.65 -11.33 0.80
CA TRP A 208 0.05 -11.39 -0.49
C TRP A 208 -0.75 -12.28 -1.44
N ASN A 209 -1.24 -11.70 -2.53
CA ASN A 209 -2.01 -12.41 -3.55
C ASN A 209 -1.27 -12.34 -4.89
N TRP A 210 -0.98 -13.51 -5.45
CA TRP A 210 -0.25 -13.69 -6.69
C TRP A 210 -1.21 -14.06 -7.79
N SER A 211 -1.29 -13.22 -8.82
CA SER A 211 -2.03 -13.51 -10.04
C SER A 211 -1.05 -13.88 -11.15
N LEU A 212 -1.23 -15.06 -11.73
CA LEU A 212 -0.40 -15.58 -12.81
C LEU A 212 -1.25 -15.82 -14.05
N TRP A 213 -0.66 -15.56 -15.22
CA TRP A 213 -1.26 -15.82 -16.52
C TRP A 213 -0.31 -16.61 -17.40
N GLY A 214 -0.75 -17.74 -17.94
CA GLY A 214 0.00 -18.55 -18.90
C GLY A 214 -0.48 -18.31 -20.33
N ALA A 215 0.46 -18.07 -21.24
CA ALA A 215 0.19 -17.80 -22.65
C ALA A 215 0.78 -18.88 -23.58
N SER A 216 0.82 -20.13 -23.13
CA SER A 216 1.32 -21.25 -23.94
C SER A 216 0.42 -21.59 -25.12
N ASN A 217 -0.90 -21.38 -24.98
CA ASN A 217 -1.90 -21.73 -26.00
C ASN A 217 -2.26 -20.55 -26.92
N THR A 218 -1.68 -19.37 -26.71
CA THR A 218 -1.99 -18.18 -27.52
C THR A 218 -1.35 -18.30 -28.89
N VAL A 219 -1.89 -17.59 -29.88
CA VAL A 219 -1.33 -17.56 -31.24
C VAL A 219 -0.78 -16.16 -31.58
N PRO A 220 0.55 -15.99 -31.73
CA PRO A 220 1.63 -16.92 -31.34
C PRO A 220 1.77 -17.04 -29.81
N PRO A 221 2.53 -18.04 -29.29
CA PRO A 221 2.76 -18.19 -27.85
C PRO A 221 3.34 -16.91 -27.22
N GLY A 222 2.76 -16.46 -26.11
CA GLY A 222 3.10 -15.18 -25.49
C GLY A 222 2.32 -13.96 -26.01
N ASN A 223 1.31 -14.15 -26.87
CA ASN A 223 0.41 -13.08 -27.29
C ASN A 223 -0.63 -12.77 -26.19
N TRP A 224 -0.32 -11.82 -25.33
CA TRP A 224 -1.16 -11.41 -24.20
C TRP A 224 -2.47 -10.70 -24.57
N SER A 225 -2.68 -10.39 -25.85
CA SER A 225 -3.94 -9.82 -26.35
C SER A 225 -4.98 -10.90 -26.68
N ASP A 226 -4.55 -12.17 -26.80
CA ASP A 226 -5.41 -13.31 -27.08
C ASP A 226 -6.04 -13.85 -25.78
N THR A 227 -6.99 -13.09 -25.22
CA THR A 227 -7.57 -13.35 -23.89
C THR A 227 -8.30 -14.69 -23.77
N ASN A 228 -8.75 -15.28 -24.88
CA ASN A 228 -9.46 -16.57 -24.88
C ASN A 228 -8.53 -17.76 -24.62
N ASN A 229 -7.24 -17.61 -24.91
CA ASN A 229 -6.24 -18.68 -24.79
C ASN A 229 -5.27 -18.47 -23.61
N ILE A 230 -5.54 -17.48 -22.75
CA ILE A 230 -4.79 -17.25 -21.52
C ILE A 230 -5.35 -18.11 -20.40
N THR A 231 -4.46 -18.85 -19.73
CA THR A 231 -4.78 -19.58 -18.50
C THR A 231 -4.48 -18.71 -17.29
N ARG A 232 -5.33 -18.72 -16.26
CA ARG A 232 -5.16 -17.89 -15.05
C ARG A 232 -5.00 -18.77 -13.82
N PHE A 233 -4.07 -18.39 -12.95
CA PHE A 233 -3.80 -19.04 -11.67
C PHE A 233 -3.73 -17.98 -10.58
N GLU A 234 -4.21 -18.33 -9.39
CA GLU A 234 -4.16 -17.45 -8.22
C GLU A 234 -3.53 -18.22 -7.06
N TYR A 235 -2.57 -17.60 -6.39
CA TYR A 235 -1.94 -18.13 -5.19
C TYR A 235 -1.96 -17.08 -4.09
N SER A 236 -1.98 -17.53 -2.84
CA SER A 236 -1.90 -16.65 -1.68
C SER A 236 -0.77 -17.10 -0.77
N GLY A 237 -0.03 -16.14 -0.22
CA GLY A 237 1.11 -16.40 0.65
C GLY A 237 2.29 -15.50 0.34
N LYS A 238 3.08 -15.20 1.37
CA LYS A 238 4.28 -14.36 1.26
C LYS A 238 5.33 -14.95 0.30
N MET A 239 5.48 -16.28 0.33
CA MET A 239 6.27 -17.08 -0.61
C MET A 239 5.39 -18.20 -1.14
N VAL A 240 5.45 -18.46 -2.45
CA VAL A 240 4.70 -19.54 -3.10
C VAL A 240 5.58 -20.32 -4.07
N ARG A 241 5.44 -21.65 -4.07
CA ARG A 241 6.07 -22.54 -5.05
C ARG A 241 5.01 -22.92 -6.07
N VAL A 242 5.28 -22.63 -7.33
CA VAL A 242 4.36 -22.79 -8.44
C VAL A 242 4.89 -23.84 -9.41
N ILE A 243 4.02 -24.80 -9.69
CA ILE A 243 4.26 -25.91 -10.58
C ILE A 243 3.33 -25.75 -11.78
N PHE A 244 3.90 -25.69 -12.98
CA PHE A 244 3.14 -25.50 -14.21
C PHE A 244 2.97 -26.80 -15.00
N ASN A 245 1.86 -26.86 -15.74
CA ASN A 245 1.56 -27.94 -16.68
C ASN A 245 1.75 -27.48 -18.13
N SER A 246 2.53 -26.42 -18.33
CA SER A 246 2.94 -25.92 -19.64
C SER A 246 4.33 -25.30 -19.53
N SER A 247 5.00 -25.14 -20.67
CA SER A 247 6.35 -24.56 -20.74
C SER A 247 6.35 -23.03 -20.65
N GLY A 248 5.20 -22.38 -20.48
CA GLY A 248 5.08 -20.91 -20.51
C GLY A 248 4.96 -20.31 -21.92
N PRO A 249 5.19 -19.01 -22.10
CA PRO A 249 5.64 -18.04 -21.09
C PRO A 249 4.53 -17.68 -20.09
N PHE A 250 4.94 -17.10 -18.94
CA PHE A 250 4.03 -16.68 -17.88
C PHE A 250 4.17 -15.20 -17.55
N LYS A 251 3.08 -14.56 -17.13
CA LYS A 251 3.08 -13.24 -16.50
C LYS A 251 2.70 -13.39 -15.04
N VAL A 252 3.36 -12.63 -14.18
CA VAL A 252 3.13 -12.65 -12.73
C VAL A 252 2.87 -11.22 -12.25
N ARG A 253 1.90 -11.08 -11.37
CA ARG A 253 1.58 -9.86 -10.62
C ARG A 253 1.40 -10.21 -9.15
N LEU A 254 1.86 -9.32 -8.29
CA LEU A 254 1.65 -9.39 -6.85
C LEU A 254 0.77 -8.22 -6.43
N THR A 255 -0.29 -8.51 -5.69
CA THR A 255 -1.06 -7.53 -4.95
C THR A 255 -0.88 -7.79 -3.46
N VAL A 256 -0.38 -6.80 -2.74
CA VAL A 256 -0.20 -6.82 -1.29
C VAL A 256 -1.24 -5.94 -0.62
N LYS A 257 -1.66 -6.33 0.58
CA LYS A 257 -2.61 -5.59 1.40
C LYS A 257 -2.07 -5.40 2.81
N ASP A 258 -2.21 -4.19 3.33
CA ASP A 258 -1.77 -3.81 4.67
C ASP A 258 -2.88 -3.95 5.72
N ASP A 259 -2.56 -3.59 6.96
CA ASP A 259 -3.47 -3.57 8.09
C ASP A 259 -4.54 -2.48 8.01
N THR A 260 -4.27 -1.38 7.27
CA THR A 260 -5.25 -0.32 6.99
C THR A 260 -6.23 -0.66 5.86
N LYS A 261 -6.07 -1.86 5.26
CA LYS A 261 -6.78 -2.42 4.12
C LYS A 261 -6.41 -1.81 2.75
N MET A 262 -5.46 -0.89 2.68
CA MET A 262 -4.92 -0.35 1.44
C MET A 262 -4.22 -1.45 0.63
N GLU A 263 -4.25 -1.31 -0.69
CA GLU A 263 -3.76 -2.33 -1.62
C GLU A 263 -2.68 -1.73 -2.52
N GLY A 264 -1.59 -2.48 -2.68
CA GLY A 264 -0.50 -2.15 -3.59
C GLY A 264 -0.35 -3.22 -4.65
N THR A 265 -0.40 -2.83 -5.93
CA THR A 265 -0.29 -3.76 -7.06
C THR A 265 1.02 -3.56 -7.81
N SER A 266 1.75 -4.65 -8.05
CA SER A 266 3.01 -4.60 -8.78
C SER A 266 2.78 -4.42 -10.28
N LYS A 267 3.81 -3.95 -10.99
CA LYS A 267 3.87 -4.16 -12.44
C LYS A 267 3.97 -5.66 -12.73
N ASN A 268 3.49 -6.06 -13.90
CA ASN A 268 3.64 -7.44 -14.36
C ASN A 268 5.11 -7.72 -14.68
N ILE A 269 5.62 -8.85 -14.21
CA ILE A 269 6.88 -9.43 -14.70
C ILE A 269 6.59 -10.58 -15.65
N THR A 270 7.47 -10.84 -16.59
CA THR A 270 7.35 -11.96 -17.54
C THR A 270 8.39 -13.02 -17.21
N ILE A 271 7.94 -14.24 -16.99
CA ILE A 271 8.78 -15.43 -16.91
C ILE A 271 8.84 -16.04 -18.32
N PRO A 272 10.05 -16.14 -18.92
CA PRO A 272 10.19 -16.69 -20.26
C PRO A 272 9.75 -18.15 -20.32
N ALA A 273 9.43 -18.62 -21.52
CA ALA A 273 9.13 -20.03 -21.71
C ALA A 273 10.38 -20.88 -21.37
N ASN A 274 10.17 -21.97 -20.65
CA ASN A 274 11.20 -22.94 -20.29
C ASN A 274 10.61 -24.36 -20.41
N PRO A 275 11.17 -25.23 -21.28
CA PRO A 275 10.73 -26.61 -21.41
C PRO A 275 10.76 -27.41 -20.10
N ASN A 276 11.63 -27.05 -19.15
CA ASN A 276 11.73 -27.74 -17.88
C ASN A 276 10.54 -27.43 -16.96
N PHE A 277 9.71 -26.41 -17.21
CA PHE A 277 8.49 -26.20 -16.39
C PHE A 277 7.49 -27.36 -16.55
N ASN A 278 7.41 -27.94 -17.76
CA ASN A 278 6.68 -29.17 -18.04
C ASN A 278 7.56 -30.13 -18.85
N PRO A 279 8.51 -30.83 -18.20
CA PRO A 279 9.47 -31.65 -18.90
C PRO A 279 8.82 -32.92 -19.46
N VAL A 280 9.41 -33.45 -20.52
CA VAL A 280 9.09 -34.80 -21.01
C VAL A 280 9.55 -35.83 -19.98
N THR A 281 8.73 -36.86 -19.74
CA THR A 281 9.06 -37.90 -18.73
C THR A 281 8.91 -39.32 -19.26
N ASN A 282 8.19 -39.51 -20.37
CA ASN A 282 7.94 -40.84 -20.92
C ASN A 282 8.22 -40.88 -22.43
N LEU A 283 8.92 -41.94 -22.84
CA LEU A 283 9.10 -42.33 -24.22
C LEU A 283 8.62 -43.78 -24.36
N ASN A 284 7.60 -43.99 -25.18
CA ASN A 284 7.14 -45.32 -25.55
C ASN A 284 7.31 -45.50 -27.05
N ALA A 285 7.73 -46.69 -27.48
CA ALA A 285 7.89 -46.97 -28.89
C ALA A 285 7.41 -48.38 -29.24
N SER A 286 6.88 -48.55 -30.45
CA SER A 286 6.32 -49.80 -30.94
C SER A 286 6.60 -49.97 -32.43
N TYR A 287 6.67 -51.22 -32.88
CA TYR A 287 6.86 -51.56 -34.28
C TYR A 287 5.62 -52.24 -34.86
N SER A 288 5.16 -51.73 -35.98
CA SER A 288 4.15 -52.33 -36.83
C SER A 288 4.64 -52.22 -38.26
N SER A 289 5.14 -53.33 -38.80
CA SER A 289 5.84 -53.38 -40.08
C SER A 289 5.13 -52.56 -41.19
N PRO A 290 5.86 -51.69 -41.92
CA PRO A 290 7.29 -51.41 -41.84
C PRO A 290 7.66 -50.25 -40.88
N THR A 291 6.74 -49.78 -40.05
CA THR A 291 6.87 -48.50 -39.34
C THR A 291 7.17 -48.69 -37.85
N ILE A 292 8.18 -47.97 -37.37
CA ILE A 292 8.39 -47.75 -35.93
C ILE A 292 7.68 -46.44 -35.56
N THR A 293 6.82 -46.50 -34.55
CA THR A 293 6.13 -45.35 -33.98
C THR A 293 6.60 -45.14 -32.55
N ALA A 294 7.06 -43.92 -32.24
CA ALA A 294 7.35 -43.49 -30.88
C ALA A 294 6.43 -42.35 -30.44
N HIS A 295 6.13 -42.33 -29.15
CA HIS A 295 5.32 -41.34 -28.47
C HIS A 295 6.10 -40.76 -27.30
N VAL A 296 6.20 -39.44 -27.25
CA VAL A 296 6.77 -38.69 -26.13
C VAL A 296 5.67 -38.00 -25.36
N LYS A 297 5.68 -38.18 -24.03
CA LYS A 297 4.67 -37.64 -23.12
C LYS A 297 5.29 -36.91 -21.93
N ASP A 298 4.56 -35.92 -21.42
CA ASP A 298 4.88 -35.22 -20.18
C ASP A 298 4.50 -36.05 -18.94
N ILE A 299 4.73 -35.46 -17.75
CA ILE A 299 4.40 -36.09 -16.45
C ILE A 299 2.90 -36.38 -16.27
N GLU A 300 2.02 -35.67 -16.96
CA GLU A 300 0.56 -35.90 -16.93
C GLU A 300 0.10 -36.88 -18.02
N GLY A 301 1.03 -37.44 -18.79
CA GLY A 301 0.74 -38.35 -19.89
C GLY A 301 0.21 -37.66 -21.15
N LYS A 302 0.30 -36.32 -21.24
CA LYS A 302 -0.09 -35.55 -22.41
C LYS A 302 1.01 -35.60 -23.47
N PRO A 303 0.64 -35.58 -24.76
CA PRO A 303 1.62 -35.55 -25.83
C PRO A 303 2.44 -34.25 -25.82
N VAL A 304 3.73 -34.35 -26.17
CA VAL A 304 4.63 -33.19 -26.26
C VAL A 304 5.18 -33.07 -27.68
N GLU A 305 4.86 -31.96 -28.34
CA GLU A 305 5.35 -31.60 -29.68
C GLU A 305 6.79 -31.07 -29.64
N GLY A 306 7.51 -31.19 -30.77
CA GLY A 306 8.79 -30.50 -30.95
C GLY A 306 9.98 -31.25 -30.34
N ILE A 307 9.78 -32.47 -29.87
CA ILE A 307 10.82 -33.28 -29.21
C ILE A 307 11.53 -34.14 -30.24
N VAL A 308 12.86 -34.04 -30.29
CA VAL A 308 13.69 -34.87 -31.18
C VAL A 308 13.84 -36.28 -30.61
N VAL A 309 13.49 -37.27 -31.41
CA VAL A 309 13.69 -38.69 -31.12
C VAL A 309 14.68 -39.28 -32.12
N ASN A 310 15.63 -40.05 -31.60
CA ASN A 310 16.68 -40.69 -32.38
C ASN A 310 16.47 -42.20 -32.43
N PHE A 311 16.79 -42.78 -33.58
CA PHE A 311 16.73 -44.22 -33.84
C PHE A 311 18.14 -44.72 -34.12
N LEU A 312 18.65 -45.64 -33.30
CA LEU A 312 20.00 -46.17 -33.42
C LEU A 312 19.95 -47.69 -33.64
N VAL A 313 20.67 -48.19 -34.66
CA VAL A 313 20.86 -49.63 -34.81
C VAL A 313 21.75 -50.14 -33.67
N LEU A 314 21.23 -51.04 -32.84
CA LEU A 314 22.00 -51.76 -31.83
C LEU A 314 22.55 -53.08 -32.36
N TYR A 315 21.70 -53.80 -33.07
CA TYR A 315 22.00 -55.12 -33.59
C TYR A 315 21.44 -55.23 -34.99
N ASP A 316 22.28 -55.70 -35.90
CA ASP A 316 21.92 -55.94 -37.29
C ASP A 316 22.31 -57.39 -37.63
N LYS A 317 21.31 -58.22 -37.91
CA LYS A 317 21.51 -59.65 -38.12
C LYS A 317 22.27 -59.96 -39.41
N TYR A 318 22.11 -59.12 -40.44
CA TYR A 318 22.64 -59.38 -41.79
C TYR A 318 23.47 -58.23 -42.36
N GLY A 319 23.61 -57.11 -41.64
CA GLY A 319 24.39 -55.95 -42.06
C GLY A 319 23.65 -55.03 -43.04
N ASN A 320 22.32 -55.16 -43.18
CA ASN A 320 21.49 -54.38 -44.10
C ASN A 320 20.35 -53.63 -43.41
N LEU A 321 20.32 -53.56 -42.07
CA LEU A 321 19.26 -52.87 -41.33
C LEU A 321 19.31 -51.36 -41.54
N THR A 322 18.32 -50.84 -42.26
CA THR A 322 18.28 -49.43 -42.68
C THR A 322 16.94 -48.79 -42.32
N LEU A 323 17.00 -47.55 -41.81
CA LEU A 323 15.85 -46.74 -41.40
C LEU A 323 15.82 -45.42 -42.17
N ASN A 324 14.64 -44.83 -42.34
CA ASN A 324 14.50 -43.45 -42.78
C ASN A 324 13.23 -42.80 -42.21
N PRO A 325 13.33 -41.65 -41.53
CA PRO A 325 14.55 -40.95 -41.09
C PRO A 325 15.22 -41.55 -39.84
N TRP A 326 16.51 -41.29 -39.63
CA TRP A 326 17.27 -41.73 -38.43
C TRP A 326 16.98 -40.90 -37.18
N SER A 327 16.44 -39.71 -37.36
CA SER A 327 15.97 -38.82 -36.30
C SER A 327 14.78 -38.04 -36.82
N ASN A 328 13.77 -37.83 -35.98
CA ASN A 328 12.62 -37.03 -36.36
C ASN A 328 12.02 -36.35 -35.13
N THR A 329 11.20 -35.33 -35.35
CA THR A 329 10.60 -34.51 -34.29
C THR A 329 9.15 -34.90 -34.08
N THR A 330 8.69 -34.90 -32.83
CA THR A 330 7.29 -35.18 -32.51
C THR A 330 6.34 -34.11 -33.06
N ASP A 331 5.19 -34.56 -33.56
CA ASP A 331 4.07 -33.70 -33.96
C ASP A 331 3.21 -33.23 -32.77
N GLU A 332 2.13 -32.48 -33.01
CA GLU A 332 1.14 -32.03 -32.02
C GLU A 332 0.55 -33.17 -31.17
N THR A 333 0.58 -34.42 -31.67
CA THR A 333 0.13 -35.63 -30.96
C THR A 333 1.25 -36.33 -30.20
N GLY A 334 2.42 -35.69 -30.09
CA GLY A 334 3.60 -36.23 -29.42
C GLY A 334 4.16 -37.45 -30.14
N LYS A 335 3.79 -37.65 -31.40
CA LYS A 335 4.10 -38.85 -32.18
C LYS A 335 5.23 -38.57 -33.15
N VAL A 336 6.10 -39.55 -33.31
CA VAL A 336 7.15 -39.56 -34.32
C VAL A 336 7.22 -40.94 -34.98
N THR A 337 7.49 -40.97 -36.28
CA THR A 337 7.60 -42.21 -37.03
C THR A 337 8.91 -42.29 -37.82
N THR A 338 9.39 -43.52 -37.98
CA THR A 338 10.44 -43.88 -38.95
C THR A 338 10.06 -45.19 -39.64
N THR A 339 10.52 -45.35 -40.88
CA THR A 339 10.23 -46.53 -41.69
C THR A 339 11.47 -47.41 -41.78
N VAL A 340 11.31 -48.70 -41.47
CA VAL A 340 12.31 -49.74 -41.76
C VAL A 340 12.29 -49.98 -43.27
N ILE A 341 13.41 -49.70 -43.92
CA ILE A 341 13.58 -49.90 -45.37
C ILE A 341 13.92 -51.36 -45.65
N GLU A 342 14.86 -51.92 -44.90
CA GLU A 342 15.35 -53.28 -45.08
C GLU A 342 16.02 -53.80 -43.81
N GLY A 343 16.19 -55.11 -43.70
CA GLY A 343 16.96 -55.78 -42.64
C GLY A 343 16.14 -56.29 -41.46
N ASN A 344 16.81 -56.96 -40.54
CA ASN A 344 16.25 -57.54 -39.31
C ASN A 344 17.25 -57.34 -38.17
N GLY A 345 16.76 -56.98 -36.98
CA GLY A 345 17.65 -56.66 -35.87
C GLY A 345 16.97 -55.92 -34.73
N THR A 346 17.72 -55.09 -34.02
CA THR A 346 17.23 -54.31 -32.88
C THR A 346 17.57 -52.84 -33.05
N ILE A 347 16.54 -52.00 -32.92
CA ILE A 347 16.65 -50.54 -32.96
C ILE A 347 16.42 -50.00 -31.55
N ARG A 348 17.35 -49.17 -31.07
CA ARG A 348 17.18 -48.37 -29.87
C ARG A 348 16.53 -47.04 -30.21
N VAL A 349 15.41 -46.75 -29.57
CA VAL A 349 14.72 -45.47 -29.63
C VAL A 349 15.04 -44.69 -28.36
N PHE A 350 15.51 -43.45 -28.49
CA PHE A 350 15.87 -42.63 -27.34
C PHE A 350 15.67 -41.13 -27.62
N SER A 351 15.47 -40.36 -26.55
CA SER A 351 15.36 -38.91 -26.59
C SER A 351 15.89 -38.28 -25.30
N GLY A 352 16.95 -37.47 -25.42
CA GLY A 352 17.58 -36.81 -24.28
C GLY A 352 17.99 -37.77 -23.16
N LYS A 353 17.56 -37.47 -21.92
CA LYS A 353 17.80 -38.29 -20.72
C LYS A 353 16.72 -39.36 -20.48
N LEU A 354 15.70 -39.45 -21.33
CA LEU A 354 14.62 -40.42 -21.12
C LEU A 354 15.13 -41.86 -21.23
N PRO A 355 14.54 -42.81 -20.48
CA PRO A 355 14.81 -44.23 -20.68
C PRO A 355 14.60 -44.62 -22.14
N TYR A 356 15.57 -45.35 -22.70
CA TYR A 356 15.50 -45.83 -24.08
C TYR A 356 14.56 -47.03 -24.21
N VAL A 357 14.05 -47.26 -25.42
CA VAL A 357 13.21 -48.41 -25.76
C VAL A 357 13.89 -49.20 -26.88
N ASP A 358 14.19 -50.47 -26.64
CA ASP A 358 14.76 -51.36 -27.64
C ASP A 358 13.62 -52.13 -28.36
N ILE A 359 13.60 -52.04 -29.69
CA ILE A 359 12.57 -52.63 -30.55
C ILE A 359 13.21 -53.68 -31.45
N ALA A 360 12.69 -54.91 -31.41
CA ALA A 360 13.03 -55.96 -32.37
C ALA A 360 12.23 -55.78 -33.67
N ILE A 361 12.93 -55.89 -34.80
CA ILE A 361 12.41 -55.74 -36.17
C ILE A 361 12.39 -57.09 -36.87
#